data_AF-A0A7W0U8D1-F1
#
_entry.id   AF-A0A7W0U8D1-F1
#
_cell.length_a   1.000
_cell.length_b   1.000
_cell.length_c   1.000
_cell.angle_alpha   90.00
_cell.angle_beta   90.00
_cell.angle_gamma   90.00
#
_symmetry.space_group_name_H-M   'P 1'
#
loop_
_entity.id
_entity.type
_entity.pdbx_description
1 polymer ?
#
loop_
_entity_poly.entity_id
_entity_poly.type
_entity_poly.pdbx_seq_one_letter_code
_entity_poly.pdbx_strand_id
1 'polypeptide(L)' 'MKLLGQVAALAVVIAAATAVATLAGAANLGTALTFGQIGFVIALAVLLLKR' A
#
# COMPACT_ATOMS: atom_id res chain seq x y z
N MET A 1 -8.14 5.69 -16.45
CA MET A 1 -7.26 4.51 -16.24
C MET A 1 -8.14 3.28 -16.08
N LYS A 2 -7.86 2.17 -16.77
CA LYS A 2 -8.69 0.93 -16.70
C LYS A 2 -8.58 0.31 -15.30
N LEU A 3 -9.64 -0.34 -14.81
CA LEU A 3 -9.74 -0.95 -13.47
C LEU A 3 -8.51 -1.83 -13.11
N LEU A 4 -8.04 -2.61 -14.08
CA LEU A 4 -6.84 -3.46 -13.94
C LEU A 4 -5.57 -2.68 -13.58
N GLY A 5 -5.40 -1.47 -14.11
CA GLY A 5 -4.25 -0.62 -13.78
C GLY A 5 -4.32 -0.07 -12.35
N GLN A 6 -5.54 0.14 -11.82
CA GLN A 6 -5.74 0.57 -10.44
C GLN A 6 -5.46 -0.58 -9.46
N VAL A 7 -5.92 -1.80 -9.79
CA VAL A 7 -5.62 -3.01 -9.01
C VAL A 7 -4.13 -3.31 -9.00
N ALA A 8 -3.45 -3.23 -10.15
CA ALA A 8 -2.00 -3.43 -10.22
C ALA A 8 -1.23 -2.39 -9.40
N ALA A 9 -1.61 -1.11 -9.48
CA ALA A 9 -1.01 -0.06 -8.66
C ALA A 9 -1.21 -0.31 -7.16
N LEU A 10 -2.40 -0.74 -6.75
CA LEU A 10 -2.69 -1.09 -5.37
C LEU A 10 -1.83 -2.25 -4.86
N ALA A 11 -1.71 -3.31 -5.66
CA ALA A 11 -0.92 -4.49 -5.32
C ALA A 11 0.57 -4.13 -5.13
N VAL A 12 1.11 -3.26 -5.99
CA VAL A 12 2.51 -2.78 -5.88
C VAL A 12 2.72 -1.98 -4.59
N VAL A 13 1.78 -1.09 -4.23
CA VAL A 13 1.90 -0.28 -3.01
C VAL A 13 1.82 -1.15 -1.76
N ILE A 14 0.92 -2.14 -1.73
CA ILE A 14 0.83 -3.11 -0.63
C ILE A 14 2.14 -3.88 -0.49
N ALA A 15 2.65 -4.44 -1.59
CA ALA A 15 3.91 -5.18 -1.57
C ALA A 15 5.10 -4.32 -1.10
N ALA A 16 5.17 -3.06 -1.54
CA ALA A 16 6.21 -2.13 -1.12
C ALA A 16 6.12 -1.79 0.38
N ALA A 17 4.92 -1.49 0.88
CA ALA A 17 4.69 -1.20 2.29
C ALA A 17 5.00 -2.42 3.16
N THR A 18 4.63 -3.62 2.73
CA THR A 18 4.97 -4.87 3.41
C THR A 18 6.47 -5.12 3.42
N ALA A 19 7.16 -4.94 2.28
CA ALA A 19 8.61 -5.10 2.21
C ALA A 19 9.36 -4.13 3.13
N VAL A 20 8.92 -2.86 3.19
CA VAL A 20 9.47 -1.85 4.11
C VAL A 20 9.21 -2.25 5.56
N ALA A 21 8.01 -2.70 5.90
CA ALA A 21 7.68 -3.14 7.25
C ALA A 21 8.50 -4.37 7.67
N THR A 22 8.70 -5.34 6.78
CA THR A 22 9.55 -6.51 7.00
C THR A 22 11.01 -6.11 7.21
N LEU A 23 11.54 -5.21 6.36
CA LEU A 23 12.93 -4.71 6.47
C LEU A 23 13.15 -3.85 7.72
N ALA A 24 12.13 -3.13 8.18
CA ALA A 24 12.16 -2.34 9.41
C ALA A 24 12.04 -3.18 10.69
N GLY A 25 11.96 -4.51 10.58
CA GLY A 25 11.94 -5.42 11.73
C GLY A 25 10.59 -5.46 12.46
N ALA A 26 9.48 -5.28 11.75
CA ALA A 26 8.13 -5.39 12.32
C ALA A 26 7.92 -6.75 13.02
N ALA A 27 8.07 -6.77 14.33
CA ALA A 27 7.97 -7.98 15.15
C ALA A 27 6.54 -8.56 15.21
N ASN A 28 5.51 -7.82 14.77
CA ASN A 28 4.11 -8.21 14.88
C ASN A 28 3.31 -7.91 13.60
N LEU A 29 2.32 -8.76 13.31
CA LEU A 29 1.38 -8.64 12.18
C LEU A 29 0.65 -7.28 12.18
N GLY A 30 0.36 -6.74 13.37
CA GLY A 30 -0.28 -5.43 13.53
C GLY A 30 0.54 -4.26 12.97
N THR A 31 1.87 -4.28 13.12
CA THR A 31 2.75 -3.21 12.63
C THR A 31 2.82 -3.22 11.09
N ALA A 32 2.92 -4.41 10.50
CA ALA A 32 2.84 -4.59 9.05
C ALA A 32 1.48 -4.15 8.48
N LEU A 33 0.38 -4.45 9.20
CA LEU A 33 -0.97 -4.00 8.84
C LEU A 33 -1.10 -2.46 8.89
N THR A 34 -0.53 -1.79 9.90
CA THR A 34 -0.57 -0.33 9.99
C THR A 34 0.14 0.33 8.81
N PHE A 35 1.35 -0.13 8.45
CA PHE A 35 2.06 0.40 7.27
C PHE A 35 1.31 0.08 5.96
N GLY A 36 0.72 -1.11 5.84
CA GLY A 36 -0.11 -1.49 4.70
C GLY A 36 -1.35 -0.60 4.55
N GLN A 37 -2.03 -0.27 5.66
CA GLN A 37 -3.17 0.64 5.69
C GLN A 37 -2.78 2.07 5.29
N ILE A 38 -1.67 2.59 5.80
CA ILE A 38 -1.16 3.92 5.43
C ILE A 38 -0.85 3.97 3.92
N GLY A 39 -0.15 2.97 3.40
CA GLY A 39 0.13 2.85 1.96
C GLY A 39 -1.14 2.80 1.12
N PHE A 40 -2.14 2.02 1.54
CA PHE A 40 -3.45 1.95 0.88
C PHE A 40 -4.17 3.31 0.82
N VAL A 41 -4.24 4.03 1.96
CA VAL A 41 -4.88 5.34 2.03
C VAL A 41 -4.18 6.36 1.14
N ILE A 42 -2.84 6.38 1.12
CA ILE A 42 -2.06 7.26 0.25
C ILE A 42 -2.34 6.93 -1.23
N ALA A 43 -2.30 5.66 -1.60
CA ALA A 43 -2.58 5.22 -2.98
C ALA A 43 -4.00 5.61 -3.41
N LEU A 44 -4.99 5.42 -2.53
CA LEU A 44 -6.37 5.81 -2.77
C LEU A 44 -6.51 7.33 -2.95
N ALA A 45 -5.89 8.13 -2.07
CA ALA A 45 -5.90 9.59 -2.18
C ALA A 45 -5.27 10.09 -3.48
N VAL A 46 -4.13 9.52 -3.89
CA VAL A 46 -3.49 9.84 -5.18
C VAL A 46 -4.39 9.48 -6.36
N LEU A 47 -5.09 8.33 -6.29
CA LEU A 47 -6.03 7.91 -7.33
C LEU A 47 -7.24 8.84 -7.45
N LEU A 48 -7.78 9.31 -6.32
CA LEU A 48 -8.89 10.25 -6.28
C LEU A 48 -8.50 11.65 -6.76
N LEU A 49 -7.31 12.12 -6.38
CA LEU A 49 -6.77 13.43 -6.82
C LEU A 49 -6.34 13.47 -8.29
N LYS A 50 -6.09 12.30 -8.91
CA LYS A 50 -5.79 12.17 -10.35
C LYS A 50 -7.05 12.05 -11.23
N ARG A 51 -8.24 12.19 -10.67
CA ARG A 51 -9.48 12.40 -11.42
C ARG A 51 -9.63 13.86 -11.82
#